data_AF-A0A436WXY6-F1
#
_entry.id   AF-A0A436WXY6-F1
#
_cell.length_a   1.000
_cell.length_b   1.000
_cell.length_c   1.000
_cell.angle_alpha   90.00
_cell.angle_beta   90.00
_cell.angle_gamma   90.00
#
_symmetry.space_group_name_H-M   'P 1'
#
loop_
_entity.id
_entity.type
_entity.pdbx_description
1 polymer ?
#
loop_
_entity_poly.entity_id
_entity_poly.type
_entity_poly.pdbx_seq_one_letter_code
_entity_poly.pdbx_strand_id
1 'polypeptide(L)' 'MSLTVKKPFTTALQRFSVGDEIPDDTNLFPHTAESLAEGGFAGKPPSSKSAKTKADDKPTED' A
#
# COMPACT_ATOMS: atom_id res chain seq x y z
N MET A 1 -10.52 -7.53 7.43
CA MET A 1 -9.90 -8.22 6.30
C MET A 1 -8.93 -7.26 5.61
N SER A 2 -7.62 -7.34 5.87
CA SER A 2 -6.66 -6.38 5.31
C SER A 2 -6.51 -6.49 3.79
N LEU A 3 -6.23 -5.37 3.14
CA LEU A 3 -5.93 -5.28 1.71
C LEU A 3 -4.43 -5.15 1.49
N THR A 4 -3.93 -5.66 0.37
CA THR A 4 -2.55 -5.45 -0.06
C THR A 4 -2.51 -4.42 -1.17
N VAL A 5 -1.60 -3.47 -1.04
CA VAL A 5 -1.35 -2.41 -2.02
C VAL A 5 -0.70 -3.03 -3.25
N LYS A 6 -1.34 -2.89 -4.42
CA LYS A 6 -0.81 -3.33 -5.71
C LYS A 6 -0.14 -2.20 -6.49
N LYS A 7 -0.54 -0.95 -6.23
CA LYS A 7 0.04 0.25 -6.83
C LYS A 7 0.25 1.29 -5.74
N PRO A 8 1.35 2.07 -5.79
CA PRO A 8 1.58 3.09 -4.78
C PRO A 8 0.48 4.15 -4.87
N PHE A 9 -0.02 4.57 -3.71
CA PHE A 9 -0.98 5.66 -3.60
C PHE A 9 -0.77 6.42 -2.30
N THR A 10 -1.37 7.59 -2.19
CA THR A 10 -1.21 8.47 -1.02
C THR A 10 -2.57 8.75 -0.42
N THR A 11 -2.69 8.56 0.89
CA THR A 11 -3.83 9.04 1.67
C THR A 11 -3.48 10.39 2.29
N ALA A 12 -4.46 11.00 2.94
CA ALA A 12 -4.26 12.22 3.71
C ALA A 12 -3.33 12.03 4.91
N LEU A 13 -3.15 10.80 5.39
CA LEU A 13 -2.29 10.50 6.55
C LEU A 13 -0.91 9.96 6.16
N GLN A 14 -0.83 9.09 5.14
CA GLN A 14 0.42 8.42 4.79
C GLN A 14 0.48 8.00 3.32
N ARG A 15 1.67 7.58 2.88
CA ARG A 15 1.91 7.07 1.52
C ARG A 15 2.07 5.56 1.59
N PHE A 16 1.28 4.85 0.79
CA PHE A 16 1.32 3.39 0.67
C PHE A 16 2.17 2.99 -0.54
N SER A 17 3.03 2.00 -0.35
CA SER A 17 3.88 1.44 -1.42
C SER A 17 3.37 0.07 -1.85
N VAL A 18 3.79 -0.41 -3.03
CA VAL A 18 3.40 -1.75 -3.51
C VAL A 18 3.87 -2.82 -2.53
N GLY A 19 2.97 -3.73 -2.17
CA GLY A 19 3.19 -4.79 -1.19
C GLY A 19 2.90 -4.38 0.25
N ASP A 20 2.59 -3.12 0.51
CA ASP A 20 2.21 -2.64 1.83
C ASP A 20 0.80 -3.13 2.22
N GLU A 21 0.58 -3.32 3.52
CA GLU A 21 -0.66 -3.89 4.05
C GLU A 21 -1.54 -2.79 4.64
N ILE A 22 -2.78 -2.70 4.14
CA ILE A 22 -3.79 -1.75 4.59
C ILE A 22 -4.76 -2.51 5.51
N PRO A 23 -4.68 -2.31 6.83
CA PRO A 23 -5.73 -2.77 7.74
C PRO A 23 -7.05 -2.04 7.44
N ASP A 24 -8.20 -2.69 7.66
CA ASP A 24 -9.54 -2.12 7.38
C ASP A 24 -9.80 -0.82 8.14
N ASP A 25 -9.21 -0.67 9.33
CA ASP A 25 -9.31 0.51 10.18
C ASP A 25 -8.43 1.68 9.69
N THR A 26 -7.69 1.50 8.60
CA THR A 26 -6.85 2.56 8.02
C THR A 26 -7.72 3.66 7.44
N ASN A 27 -7.40 4.91 7.79
CA ASN A 27 -8.00 6.05 7.12
C ASN A 27 -7.42 6.23 5.70
N LEU A 28 -8.25 5.92 4.71
CA LEU A 28 -7.92 5.98 3.29
C LEU A 28 -8.30 7.31 2.62
N PHE A 29 -8.86 8.27 3.37
CA PHE A 29 -9.32 9.55 2.84
C PHE A 29 -8.23 10.24 2.00
N PRO A 30 -8.55 10.79 0.81
CA PRO A 30 -9.88 10.96 0.22
C PRO A 30 -10.43 9.72 -0.53
N HIS A 31 -9.71 8.60 -0.51
CA HIS A 31 -10.11 7.37 -1.16
C HIS A 31 -10.90 6.45 -0.22
N THR A 32 -11.51 5.40 -0.80
CA THR A 32 -12.15 4.30 -0.08
C THR A 32 -11.52 2.98 -0.48
N ALA A 33 -11.64 1.96 0.38
CA ALA A 33 -11.19 0.61 0.08
C ALA A 33 -11.79 0.07 -1.23
N GLU A 34 -13.06 0.38 -1.49
CA GLU A 34 -13.76 0.02 -2.72
C GLU A 34 -13.15 0.73 -3.95
N SER A 35 -12.95 2.05 -3.89
CA SER A 35 -12.35 2.82 -4.99
C SER A 35 -10.91 2.37 -5.31
N LEU A 36 -10.13 2.02 -4.28
CA LEU A 36 -8.79 1.46 -4.46
C LEU A 36 -8.84 0.04 -5.04
N ALA A 37 -9.83 -0.77 -4.68
CA ALA A 37 -10.03 -2.09 -5.24
C ALA A 37 -10.45 -2.04 -6.71
N GLU A 38 -11.43 -1.20 -7.05
CA GLU A 38 -11.90 -0.99 -8.43
C GLU A 38 -10.81 -0.40 -9.32
N GLY A 39 -10.01 0.54 -8.82
CA GLY A 39 -8.85 1.10 -9.54
C GLY A 39 -7.63 0.17 -9.61
N GLY A 40 -7.68 -1.00 -8.95
CA GLY A 40 -6.58 -1.94 -8.87
C GLY A 40 -5.35 -1.40 -8.11
N PHE A 41 -5.55 -0.44 -7.21
CA PHE A 41 -4.53 0.09 -6.30
C PHE A 41 -4.36 -0.78 -5.06
N ALA A 42 -5.44 -1.38 -4.58
CA ALA A 42 -5.44 -2.34 -3.49
C ALA A 42 -6.23 -3.59 -3.91
N GLY A 43 -6.00 -4.71 -3.23
CA GLY A 43 -6.79 -5.92 -3.49
C GLY A 43 -6.57 -6.97 -2.42
N LYS A 44 -7.34 -8.05 -2.49
CA LYS A 44 -7.13 -9.19 -1.59
C LYS A 44 -5.67 -9.66 -1.71
N PRO A 45 -4.98 -9.92 -0.59
CA PRO A 45 -3.64 -10.48 -0.62
C PRO A 45 -3.68 -11.76 -1.48
N PRO A 46 -2.81 -11.91 -2.49
CA PRO A 46 -2.55 -13.25 -2.99
C PRO A 46 -1.99 -14.03 -1.79
N SER A 47 -2.64 -15.12 -1.42
CA SER A 47 -2.08 -16.08 -0.47
C SER A 47 -0.62 -16.34 -0.87
N SER A 48 0.31 -15.87 -0.04
CA SER A 48 1.71 -16.28 0.03
C SER A 48 2.53 -16.31 -1.28
N LYS A 49 3.19 -15.18 -1.62
CA LYS A 49 4.59 -15.21 -2.11
C LYS A 49 5.30 -13.85 -2.01
N SER A 50 6.19 -13.74 -1.03
CA SER A 50 7.40 -12.90 -0.99
C SER A 50 7.30 -11.43 -1.44
N ALA A 51 7.24 -10.51 -0.49
CA ALA A 51 7.82 -9.17 -0.63
C ALA A 51 8.97 -9.02 0.38
N LYS A 52 10.15 -9.49 -0.01
CA LYS A 52 11.42 -9.13 0.62
C LYS A 52 12.14 -8.18 -0.32
N THR A 53 11.91 -6.88 -0.15
CA THR A 53 12.73 -5.79 -0.72
C THR A 53 12.45 -4.57 0.17
N LYS A 54 13.24 -4.30 1.21
CA LYS A 54 14.40 -3.39 1.13
C LYS A 54 14.21 -2.27 0.10
N ALA A 55 13.86 -1.09 0.58
CA ALA A 55 14.45 0.18 0.15
C ALA A 55 15.05 0.73 1.47
N ASP A 56 16.29 0.48 1.83
CA ASP A 56 17.55 0.86 1.17
C ASP A 56 17.57 2.31 0.67
N ASP A 57 18.60 3.00 1.15
CA ASP A 57 19.20 4.21 0.61
C ASP A 57 18.54 5.57 0.90
N LYS A 58 18.86 6.11 2.09
CA LYS A 58 19.08 7.56 2.23
C LYS A 58 20.31 7.88 1.36
N PRO A 59 20.24 8.81 0.40
CA PRO A 59 21.44 9.22 -0.31
C PRO A 59 22.36 9.95 0.66
N THR A 60 23.63 9.56 0.65
CA THR A 60 24.76 10.34 1.17
C THR A 60 24.75 11.72 0.52
N GLU A 61 24.85 12.79 1.32
CA GLU A 61 25.35 14.09 0.86
C GLU A 61 26.38 14.58 1.90
N ASP A 62 27.43 15.18 1.34
CA ASP A 62 28.78 15.53 1.81
C ASP A 62 28.91 16.16 3.21
#